data_AF-A0A0F9EHM1-F1
#
_entry.id   AF-A0A0F9EHM1-F1
#
_cell.length_a   1.000
_cell.length_b   1.000
_cell.length_c   1.000
_cell.angle_alpha   90.00
_cell.angle_beta   90.00
_cell.angle_gamma   90.00
#
_symmetry.space_group_name_H-M   'P 1'
#
loop_
_entity.id
_entity.type
_entity.pdbx_description
1 polymer ?
#
loop_
_entity_poly.entity_id
_entity_poly.type
_entity_poly.pdbx_seq_one_letter_code
_entity_poly.pdbx_strand_id
1 'polypeptide(L)' 'MTKLNRLKKEALTACIFRGHKMSKFYALVENETAYAACMTCHKVVCVHTKPAANDINISGKAVALHCEG' A
#
# COMPACT_ATOMS: atom_id res chain seq x y z
N MET A 1 14.95 9.83 -4.50
CA MET A 1 13.89 8.88 -4.11
C MET A 1 12.64 9.20 -4.94
N THR A 2 12.03 8.22 -5.62
CA THR A 2 10.84 8.46 -6.44
C THR A 2 9.57 8.61 -5.58
N LYS A 3 8.52 9.26 -6.11
CA LYS A 3 7.20 9.38 -5.46
C LYS A 3 6.65 8.01 -5.08
N LEU A 4 6.78 7.02 -5.97
CA LEU A 4 6.36 5.63 -5.73
C LEU A 4 7.11 5.02 -4.53
N ASN A 5 8.43 5.22 -4.43
CA ASN A 5 9.21 4.69 -3.32
C ASN A 5 8.82 5.32 -1.97
N ARG A 6 8.45 6.60 -1.97
CA ARG A 6 7.90 7.26 -0.77
C ARG A 6 6.57 6.63 -0.35
N LEU A 7 5.64 6.48 -1.31
CA LEU A 7 4.32 5.89 -1.05
C LEU A 7 4.42 4.43 -0.55
N LYS A 8 5.32 3.63 -1.13
CA LYS A 8 5.60 2.26 -0.66
C LYS A 8 6.05 2.24 0.81
N LYS A 9 6.95 3.16 1.21
CA LYS A 9 7.42 3.27 2.59
C LYS A 9 6.31 3.69 3.54
N GLU A 10 5.53 4.71 3.18
CA GLU A 10 4.41 5.19 4.00
C GLU A 10 3.34 4.09 4.19
N ALA A 11 2.98 3.40 3.11
CA ALA A 11 2.04 2.29 3.15
C ALA A 11 2.56 1.13 4.01
N LEU A 12 3.84 0.78 3.86
CA LEU A 12 4.46 -0.29 4.65
C LEU A 12 4.46 0.05 6.16
N THR A 13 4.87 1.27 6.52
CA THR A 13 4.86 1.72 7.91
C THR A 13 3.44 1.67 8.50
N ALA A 14 2.44 2.12 7.75
CA ALA A 14 1.04 2.08 8.18
C ALA A 14 0.55 0.63 8.37
N CYS A 15 0.89 -0.28 7.46
CA CYS A 15 0.53 -1.70 7.56
C CYS A 15 1.20 -2.37 8.79
N ILE A 16 2.50 -2.13 9.00
CA ILE A 16 3.25 -2.68 10.14
C ILE A 16 2.69 -2.16 11.46
N PHE A 17 2.41 -0.85 11.57
CA PHE A 17 1.79 -0.26 12.75
C PHE A 17 0.44 -0.92 13.11
N ARG A 18 -0.27 -1.44 12.11
CA ARG A 18 -1.56 -2.12 12.26
C ARG A 18 -1.47 -3.64 12.42
N GLY A 19 -0.25 -4.17 12.55
CA GLY A 19 0.00 -5.60 12.78
C GLY A 19 0.08 -6.45 11.52
N HIS A 20 0.14 -5.86 10.32
CA HIS A 20 0.24 -6.63 9.09
C HIS A 20 1.69 -7.03 8.78
N LYS A 21 1.88 -8.30 8.43
CA LYS A 21 3.15 -8.82 7.92
C LYS A 21 3.15 -8.78 6.39
N MET A 22 3.56 -7.66 5.80
CA MET A 22 3.47 -7.44 4.35
C MET A 22 4.54 -8.22 3.56
N SER A 23 4.16 -8.70 2.37
CA SER A 23 5.08 -9.22 1.36
C SER A 23 5.85 -8.07 0.67
N LYS A 24 6.80 -8.43 -0.21
CA LYS A 24 7.48 -7.44 -1.04
C LYS A 24 6.48 -6.74 -1.97
N PHE A 25 6.68 -5.44 -2.20
CA PHE A 25 5.89 -4.72 -3.18
C PHE A 25 6.24 -5.17 -4.60
N TYR A 26 5.22 -5.60 -5.35
CA TYR A 26 5.30 -5.90 -6.77
C TYR A 26 4.80 -4.70 -7.58
N ALA A 27 5.55 -4.29 -8.60
CA ALA A 27 5.11 -3.24 -9.50
C ALA A 27 4.15 -3.83 -10.55
N LEU A 28 2.96 -3.24 -10.68
CA LEU A 28 2.01 -3.56 -11.75
C LEU A 28 2.31 -2.74 -13.00
N VAL A 29 2.63 -1.47 -12.79
CA VAL A 29 3.08 -0.54 -13.83
C VAL A 29 4.34 0.12 -13.31
N GLU A 30 5.42 0.01 -14.07
CA GLU A 30 6.72 0.51 -13.66
C GLU A 30 6.64 2.00 -13.30
N ASN A 31 7.13 2.36 -12.12
CA ASN A 31 7.09 3.73 -11.57
C ASN A 31 5.71 4.35 -11.31
N GLU A 32 4.60 3.64 -11.59
CA GLU A 32 3.25 4.18 -11.42
C GLU A 32 2.44 3.46 -10.35
N THR A 33 2.39 2.14 -10.40
CA THR A 33 1.52 1.34 -9.54
C THR A 33 2.26 0.16 -8.93
N ALA A 34 2.10 -0.05 -7.64
CA ALA A 34 2.60 -1.25 -6.97
C ALA A 34 1.63 -1.73 -5.89
N TYR A 35 1.69 -3.02 -5.56
CA TYR A 35 0.90 -3.60 -4.49
C TYR A 35 1.72 -4.55 -3.63
N ALA A 36 1.28 -4.76 -2.40
CA ALA A 36 1.79 -5.78 -1.50
C ALA A 36 0.61 -6.42 -0.78
N ALA A 37 0.73 -7.70 -0.43
CA ALA A 37 -0.29 -8.43 0.32
C ALA A 37 0.23 -8.74 1.73
N CYS A 38 -0.66 -8.73 2.71
CA CYS A 38 -0.34 -9.31 4.01
C CYS A 38 -0.16 -10.83 3.87
N MET A 39 0.91 -11.39 4.42
CA MET A 39 1.17 -12.83 4.41
C MET A 39 0.33 -13.58 5.46
N THR A 40 -0.39 -12.85 6.31
CA THR A 40 -1.21 -13.37 7.41
C THR A 40 -2.67 -13.31 6.95
N CYS A 41 -3.28 -12.13 6.92
CA CYS A 41 -4.70 -11.99 6.53
C CYS A 41 -4.98 -11.87 5.02
N HIS A 42 -3.97 -11.97 4.16
CA HIS A 42 -4.09 -11.87 2.69
C HIS A 42 -4.67 -10.56 2.12
N LYS A 43 -5.01 -9.57 2.96
CA LYS A 43 -5.46 -8.23 2.52
C LYS A 43 -4.36 -7.52 1.73
N VAL A 44 -4.75 -6.77 0.70
CA VAL A 44 -3.83 -6.10 -0.24
C VAL A 44 -3.80 -4.60 0.01
N VAL A 45 -2.60 -4.02 -0.06
CA VAL A 45 -2.40 -2.58 -0.16
C VAL A 45 -1.89 -2.25 -1.55
N CYS A 46 -2.52 -1.28 -2.20
CA CYS A 46 -2.11 -0.75 -3.50
C CYS A 46 -1.64 0.70 -3.34
N VAL A 47 -0.59 1.07 -4.06
CA VAL A 47 -0.07 2.43 -4.13
C VAL A 47 -0.03 2.89 -5.58
N HIS A 48 -0.56 4.08 -5.83
CA HIS A 48 -0.65 4.69 -7.15
C HIS A 48 -0.01 6.09 -7.12
N THR A 49 0.91 6.39 -8.04
CA THR A 49 1.46 7.75 -8.17
C THR A 49 0.50 8.68 -8.91
N LYS A 50 -0.37 8.11 -9.74
CA LYS A 50 -1.46 8.73 -10.50
C LYS A 50 -2.74 7.90 -10.29
N PRO A 51 -3.48 8.11 -9.18
CA PRO A 51 -4.76 7.45 -8.98
C PRO A 51 -5.74 7.86 -10.09
N ALA A 52 -6.62 6.95 -10.52
CA ALA A 52 -7.68 7.28 -11.46
C ALA A 52 -8.64 8.32 -10.83
N ALA A 53 -9.31 9.13 -11.65
CA ALA A 53 -10.27 10.13 -11.14
C ALA A 53 -11.41 9.50 -10.30
N ASN A 54 -11.72 8.24 -10.58
CA ASN A 54 -12.76 7.45 -9.92
C ASN A 54 -12.21 6.58 -8.80
N ASP A 55 -10.88 6.50 -8.64
CA ASP A 55 -10.34 5.92 -7.42
C ASP A 55 -10.74 6.87 -6.30
N ILE A 56 -11.44 6.34 -5.29
CA ILE A 56 -11.61 7.07 -4.05
C ILE A 56 -10.20 7.28 -3.52
N ASN A 57 -9.67 8.48 -3.77
CA ASN A 57 -8.48 8.95 -3.10
C ASN A 57 -8.91 9.07 -1.64
N ILE A 58 -8.69 8.01 -0.88
CA ILE A 58 -8.69 8.07 0.57
C ILE A 58 -7.39 8.80 0.93
N SER A 59 -7.23 10.05 0.46
CA SER A 59 -6.11 10.95 0.74
C SER A 59 -6.15 11.49 2.17
N GLY A 60 -6.84 10.77 3.07
CA GLY A 60 -6.47 10.75 4.47
C GLY A 60 -5.15 9.98 4.66
N LYS A 61 -4.58 10.03 5.86
CA LYS A 61 -3.45 9.16 6.24
C LYS A 61 -3.76 7.73 5.79
N ALA A 62 -2.86 7.03 5.11
CA ALA A 62 -3.07 5.64 4.74
C ALA A 62 -3.49 4.84 5.99
N VAL A 63 -4.76 4.44 6.08
CA VAL A 63 -5.28 3.71 7.23
C VAL A 63 -5.42 2.25 6.81
N ALA A 64 -4.45 1.43 7.15
CA ALA A 64 -4.68 0.00 7.18
C ALA A 64 -5.68 -0.33 8.30
N LEU A 65 -6.64 -1.21 8.02
CA LEU A 65 -7.45 -1.84 9.06
C LEU A 65 -6.55 -2.74 9.92
N HIS A 66 -6.97 -3.12 11.11
CA HIS A 66 -6.18 -4.05 11.93
C HIS A 66 -6.02 -5.41 11.20
N CYS A 67 -4.90 -6.08 11.42
CA CYS A 67 -4.71 -7.43 10.90
C CYS A 67 -5.58 -8.40 11.74
N GLU A 68 -6.39 -9.23 11.08
CA GLU A 68 -7.31 -10.16 11.76
C GLU A 68 -6.73 -11.56 11.93
N GLY A 69 -5.52 -11.81 11.43
CA GLY A 69 -4.95 -13.16 11.29
C GLY A 69 -4.97 -13.63 9.85
#